data_AF-A0A2P2MIM2-F1
#
_entry.id   AF-A0A2P2MIM2-F1
#
_cell.length_a   1.000
_cell.length_b   1.000
_cell.length_c   1.000
_cell.angle_alpha   90.00
_cell.angle_beta   90.00
_cell.angle_gamma   90.00
#
_symmetry.space_group_name_H-M   'P 1'
#
loop_
_entity.id
_entity.type
_entity.pdbx_description
1 polymer ?
#
loop_
_entity_poly.entity_id
_entity_poly.type
_entity_poly.pdbx_seq_one_letter_code
_entity_poly.pdbx_strand_id
1 'polypeptide(L)'
;MFLRCFTSSNPKEWVKWVALVKYCYNTSCHSFTKTISFELIYRRPSPNLLSYILGTTKVQAVEDALMQQDVILKELRGQLQAAQNQMKQIYDKNYVERQFE
;
A
#
# COMPACT_ATOMS: atom_id res chain seq x y z
N MET A 1 -10.50 -6.22 -1.45
CA MET A 1 -10.95 -5.00 -2.16
C MET A 1 -9.78 -4.21 -2.74
N PHE A 2 -8.74 -3.89 -1.96
CA PHE A 2 -7.52 -3.17 -2.41
C PHE A 2 -6.92 -3.64 -3.74
N LEU A 3 -6.44 -4.89 -3.85
CA LEU A 3 -5.80 -5.39 -5.07
C LEU A 3 -6.72 -5.30 -6.29
N ARG A 4 -8.01 -5.60 -6.11
CA ARG A 4 -9.02 -5.53 -7.17
C ARG A 4 -9.19 -4.08 -7.67
N CYS A 5 -9.28 -3.11 -6.75
CA CYS A 5 -9.37 -1.69 -7.10
C CYS A 5 -8.14 -1.23 -7.89
N PHE A 6 -6.95 -1.64 -7.47
CA PHE A 6 -5.72 -1.31 -8.19
C PHE A 6 -5.69 -1.90 -9.61
N THR A 7 -6.03 -3.19 -9.74
CA THR A 7 -6.07 -3.86 -11.05
C THR A 7 -7.14 -3.27 -11.98
N SER A 8 -8.24 -2.73 -11.45
CA SER A 8 -9.24 -2.05 -12.27
C SER A 8 -8.82 -0.66 -12.74
N SER A 9 -8.02 0.07 -11.96
CA SER A 9 -7.48 1.38 -12.36
C SER A 9 -6.37 1.25 -13.40
N ASN A 10 -5.57 0.18 -13.34
CA ASN A 10 -4.40 -0.02 -14.20
C ASN A 10 -4.42 -1.38 -14.93
N PRO A 11 -5.47 -1.72 -15.71
CA PRO A 11 -5.71 -3.09 -16.19
C PRO A 11 -4.68 -3.62 -17.18
N LYS A 12 -3.98 -2.74 -17.92
CA LYS A 12 -2.97 -3.15 -18.91
C LYS A 12 -1.58 -3.37 -18.31
N GLU A 13 -1.25 -2.65 -17.24
CA GLU A 13 0.11 -2.64 -16.67
C GLU A 13 0.18 -3.17 -15.24
N TRP A 14 -0.93 -3.62 -14.64
CA TRP A 14 -0.96 -4.03 -13.23
C TRP A 14 0.13 -5.04 -12.85
N VAL A 15 0.48 -5.96 -13.76
CA VAL A 15 1.53 -6.98 -13.57
C VAL A 15 2.90 -6.34 -13.29
N LYS A 16 3.24 -5.26 -14.01
CA LYS A 16 4.48 -4.48 -13.81
C LYS A 16 4.58 -3.96 -12.38
N TRP A 17 3.43 -3.68 -11.76
CA TRP A 17 3.33 -3.03 -10.45
C TRP A 17 3.04 -4.00 -9.30
N VAL A 18 2.89 -5.31 -9.54
CA VAL A 18 2.59 -6.31 -8.50
C VAL A 18 3.63 -6.29 -7.38
N ALA A 19 4.90 -6.09 -7.71
CA ALA A 19 5.96 -5.99 -6.71
C ALA A 19 5.75 -4.80 -5.76
N LEU A 20 5.35 -3.63 -6.30
CA LEU A 20 5.04 -2.44 -5.50
C LEU A 20 3.76 -2.62 -4.69
N VAL A 21 2.74 -3.27 -5.25
CA VAL A 21 1.51 -3.61 -4.52
C VAL A 21 1.84 -4.47 -3.30
N LYS A 22 2.63 -5.53 -3.49
CA LYS A 22 3.07 -6.43 -2.41
C LYS A 22 3.90 -5.68 -1.37
N TYR A 23 4.82 -4.82 -1.81
CA TYR A 23 5.60 -3.97 -0.92
C TYR A 23 4.68 -3.07 -0.09
N CYS A 24 3.80 -2.28 -0.71
CA CYS A 24 2.86 -1.39 -0.03
C CYS A 24 2.02 -2.13 1.00
N TYR A 25 1.48 -3.30 0.66
CA TYR A 25 0.70 -4.10 1.60
C TYR A 25 1.53 -4.56 2.80
N ASN A 26 2.73 -5.08 2.57
CA ASN A 26 3.58 -5.64 3.62
C ASN A 26 4.15 -4.58 4.57
N THR A 27 4.38 -3.35 4.09
CA THR A 27 4.92 -2.23 4.89
C THR A 27 3.83 -1.35 5.49
N SER A 28 2.55 -1.64 5.24
CA SER A 28 1.45 -0.87 5.83
C SER A 28 1.03 -1.44 7.18
N CYS A 29 0.65 -0.54 8.09
CA CYS A 29 0.10 -0.94 9.38
C CYS A 29 -1.32 -1.48 9.21
N HIS A 30 -1.59 -2.64 9.80
CA HIS A 30 -2.92 -3.23 9.81
C HIS A 30 -3.72 -2.72 11.00
N SER A 31 -4.92 -2.21 10.74
CA SER A 31 -5.79 -1.57 11.73
C SER A 31 -6.15 -2.49 12.90
N PHE A 32 -6.31 -3.79 12.63
CA PHE A 32 -6.71 -4.79 13.62
C PHE A 32 -5.56 -5.16 14.57
N THR A 33 -4.37 -5.46 14.04
CA THR A 33 -3.22 -5.87 14.85
C THR A 33 -2.36 -4.71 15.31
N LYS A 34 -2.57 -3.50 14.77
CA LYS A 34 -1.72 -2.31 14.95
C LYS A 34 -0.24 -2.59 14.68
N THR A 35 0.04 -3.54 13.78
CA THR A 35 1.39 -3.97 13.41
C THR A 35 1.57 -3.98 11.90
N ILE A 36 2.82 -3.89 11.46
CA ILE A 36 3.22 -4.03 10.06
C ILE A 36 3.48 -5.51 9.77
N SER A 37 2.84 -6.04 8.74
CA SER A 37 2.94 -7.47 8.39
C SER A 37 4.38 -7.93 8.14
N PHE A 38 5.20 -7.11 7.46
CA PHE A 38 6.62 -7.40 7.25
C PHE A 38 7.37 -7.55 8.58
N GLU A 39 7.18 -6.61 9.50
CA GLU A 39 7.89 -6.60 10.77
C GLU A 39 7.45 -7.77 11.65
N LEU A 40 6.16 -8.11 11.61
CA LEU A 40 5.61 -9.25 12.32
C LEU A 40 6.22 -10.58 11.83
N ILE A 41 6.30 -10.77 10.51
CA ILE A 41 6.77 -12.03 9.89
C ILE A 41 8.29 -12.16 10.00
N TYR A 42 9.02 -11.10 9.65
CA TYR A 42 10.48 -11.15 9.52
C TYR A 42 11.21 -10.68 10.77
N ARG A 43 10.50 -10.11 11.76
CA ARG A 43 11.08 -9.57 13.01
C ARG A 43 12.20 -8.57 12.77
N ARG A 44 12.10 -7.80 11.69
CA ARG A 44 13.03 -6.75 11.28
C ARG A 44 12.25 -5.52 10.86
N PRO A 45 12.81 -4.31 11.04
CA PRO A 45 12.15 -3.09 10.59
C PRO A 45 11.91 -3.15 9.08
N SER A 46 10.77 -2.64 8.65
CA SER A 46 10.43 -2.60 7.23
C SER A 46 11.44 -1.74 6.45
N PRO A 47 11.89 -2.17 5.26
CA PRO A 47 12.81 -1.39 4.46
C PRO A 47 12.12 -0.11 3.98
N ASN A 48 12.75 1.05 4.20
CA ASN A 48 12.26 2.32 3.68
C ASN A 48 12.64 2.45 2.21
N LEU A 49 11.63 2.47 1.34
CA LEU A 49 11.82 2.84 -0.05
C LEU A 49 12.00 4.36 -0.16
N LEU A 50 13.18 4.80 -0.55
CA LEU A 50 13.50 6.21 -0.74
C LEU A 50 12.72 6.76 -1.94
N SER A 51 12.07 7.90 -1.75
CA SER A 51 11.47 8.66 -2.86
C SER A 51 12.56 9.15 -3.80
N TYR A 52 12.28 9.17 -5.09
CA TYR A 52 13.21 9.68 -6.07
C TYR A 52 13.42 11.20 -5.90
N ILE A 53 14.67 11.65 -6.02
CA ILE A 53 15.03 13.07 -6.05
C ILE A 53 15.39 13.43 -7.50
N LEU A 54 14.70 14.42 -8.03
CA LEU A 54 14.86 14.88 -9.42
C LEU A 54 16.33 15.23 -9.72
N GLY A 55 16.84 14.83 -10.89
CA GLY A 55 18.21 15.13 -11.33
C GLY A 55 19.32 14.31 -10.67
N THR A 56 18.98 13.26 -9.91
CA THR A 56 20.00 12.33 -9.35
C THR A 56 20.53 11.33 -10.36
N THR A 57 19.87 11.19 -11.50
CA THR A 57 20.24 10.26 -12.58
C THR A 57 20.52 11.03 -13.87
N LYS A 58 21.57 10.63 -14.61
CA LYS A 58 21.93 11.21 -15.91
C LYS A 58 21.21 10.55 -17.10
N VAL A 59 20.41 9.51 -16.83
CA VAL A 59 19.75 8.68 -17.84
C VAL A 59 18.24 8.94 -17.80
N GLN A 60 17.73 9.61 -18.82
CA GLN A 60 16.31 10.02 -18.89
C GLN A 60 15.33 8.86 -18.65
N ALA A 61 15.56 7.70 -19.27
CA ALA A 61 14.67 6.56 -19.14
C ALA A 61 14.57 6.02 -17.69
N VAL A 62 15.64 6.16 -16.91
CA VAL A 62 15.66 5.75 -15.49
C VAL A 62 14.93 6.78 -14.64
N GLU A 63 15.09 8.06 -14.94
CA GLU A 63 14.34 9.14 -14.29
C GLU A 63 12.83 8.99 -14.50
N ASP A 64 12.39 8.77 -15.75
CA ASP A 64 10.97 8.56 -16.08
C ASP A 64 10.39 7.34 -15.33
N ALA A 65 11.16 6.24 -15.26
CA ALA A 65 10.73 5.03 -14.55
C ALA A 65 10.59 5.25 -13.04
N LEU A 66 11.52 5.97 -12.42
CA LEU A 66 11.49 6.29 -10.99
C LEU A 66 10.34 7.25 -10.65
N MET A 67 10.08 8.23 -11.51
CA MET A 67 8.91 9.10 -11.39
C MET A 67 7.61 8.32 -11.51
N GLN A 68 7.50 7.40 -12.47
CA GLN A 68 6.31 6.55 -12.64
C GLN A 68 6.09 5.67 -11.40
N GLN A 69 7.15 5.09 -10.84
CA GLN A 69 7.09 4.30 -9.62
C GLN A 69 6.56 5.13 -8.43
N ASP A 70 7.03 6.36 -8.25
CA ASP A 70 6.57 7.23 -7.16
C ASP A 70 5.09 7.62 -7.29
N VAL A 71 4.61 7.84 -8.51
CA VAL A 71 3.18 8.08 -8.77
C VAL A 71 2.34 6.87 -8.37
N ILE A 72 2.74 5.67 -8.81
CA ILE A 72 2.04 4.42 -8.50
C ILE A 72 2.06 4.14 -6.99
N LEU A 73 3.17 4.38 -6.30
CA LEU A 73 3.26 4.20 -4.85
C LEU A 73 2.31 5.11 -4.08
N LYS A 74 2.16 6.37 -4.51
CA LYS A 74 1.19 7.31 -3.93
C LYS A 74 -0.24 6.81 -4.14
N GLU A 75 -0.57 6.37 -5.37
CA GLU A 75 -1.89 5.82 -5.69
C GLU A 75 -2.20 4.57 -4.83
N LEU A 76 -1.26 3.62 -4.75
CA LEU A 76 -1.40 2.39 -3.96
C LEU A 76 -1.64 2.68 -2.48
N ARG A 77 -0.88 3.60 -1.88
CA ARG A 77 -1.08 3.98 -0.48
C ARG A 77 -2.46 4.59 -0.25
N GLY A 78 -2.91 5.47 -1.15
CA GLY A 78 -4.24 6.07 -1.08
C GLY A 78 -5.38 5.04 -1.20
N GLN A 79 -5.28 4.13 -2.18
CA GLN A 79 -6.27 3.06 -2.35
C GLN A 79 -6.30 2.09 -1.17
N LEU A 80 -5.14 1.77 -0.59
CA LEU A 80 -5.05 0.90 0.58
C LEU A 80 -5.72 1.54 1.79
N GLN A 81 -5.44 2.81 2.05
CA GLN A 81 -6.06 3.56 3.13
C GLN A 81 -7.58 3.67 2.95
N ALA A 82 -8.05 3.96 1.73
CA ALA A 82 -9.48 3.98 1.42
C ALA A 82 -10.15 2.62 1.68
N ALA A 83 -9.52 1.52 1.26
CA ALA A 83 -10.03 0.18 1.51
C ALA A 83 -10.07 -0.17 3.00
N GLN A 84 -9.05 0.21 3.77
CA GLN A 84 -9.05 0.04 5.23
C GLN A 84 -10.16 0.83 5.91
N ASN A 85 -10.37 2.08 5.49
CA ASN A 85 -11.45 2.92 6.02
C ASN A 85 -12.83 2.33 5.73
N GLN A 86 -13.05 1.81 4.51
CA GLN A 86 -14.30 1.13 4.16
C GLN A 86 -14.52 -0.13 5.00
N MET A 87 -13.48 -0.94 5.20
CA MET A 87 -13.56 -2.12 6.07
C MET A 87 -13.94 -1.74 7.49
N LYS A 88 -13.33 -0.68 8.03
CA LYS A 88 -13.66 -0.16 9.36
C LYS A 88 -15.12 0.31 9.45
N GLN A 89 -15.59 1.11 8.50
CA GLN A 89 -16.98 1.58 8.47
C GLN A 89 -17.99 0.44 8.41
N ILE A 90 -17.70 -0.60 7.62
CA ILE A 90 -18.56 -1.79 7.52
C ILE A 90 -18.57 -2.56 8.85
N TYR A 91 -17.42 -2.70 9.51
CA TYR A 91 -17.34 -3.32 10.82
C TYR A 91 -18.13 -2.53 11.86
N ASP A 92 -17.87 -1.22 11.98
CA ASP A 92 -18.51 -0.33 12.96
C ASP A 92 -20.04 -0.30 12.78
N LYS A 93 -20.54 -0.36 11.54
CA LYS A 93 -22.00 -0.41 11.26
C LYS A 93 -22.68 -1.66 11.80
N ASN A 94 -21.99 -2.80 11.83
CA ASN A 94 -22.54 -4.09 12.26
C ASN A 94 -22.10 -4.45 13.69
N TYR A 95 -21.24 -3.64 14.30
CA TYR A 95 -20.73 -3.88 15.64
C TYR A 95 -21.73 -3.43 16.69
N VAL A 96 -22.10 -4.34 17.59
CA VAL A 96 -22.87 -4.03 18.79
C VAL A 96 -21.94 -4.27 19.98
N GLU A 97 -21.65 -3.20 20.73
CA GLU A 97 -20.82 -3.29 21.93
C GLU A 97 -21.57 -4.08 23.01
N ARG A 98 -21.02 -5.22 23.42
CA ARG A 98 -21.58 -6.05 24.48
C ARG A 98 -20.73 -5.90 25.73
N GLN A 99 -21.37 -5.43 26.80
CA GLN A 99 -20.80 -5.45 28.15
C GLN A 99 -20.97 -6.88 28.68
N PHE A 100 -19.89 -7.50 29.14
CA PHE A 100 -19.94 -8.76 29.86
C PHE A 100 -19.64 -8.45 31.33
N GLU A 101 -20.61 -8.76 32.20
CA GLU A 101 -20.49 -8.70 33.67
C GLU A 101 -19.63 -9.85 34.21
#